data_AF-A0A3Q8FRX4-F1
#
_entry.id   AF-A0A3Q8FRX4-F1
#
_cell.length_a   1.000
_cell.length_b   1.000
_cell.length_c   1.000
_cell.angle_alpha   90.00
_cell.angle_beta   90.00
_cell.angle_gamma   90.00
#
_symmetry.space_group_name_H-M   'P 1'
#
loop_
_entity.id
_entity.type
_entity.pdbx_description
1 polymer ?
#
loop_
_entity_poly.entity_id
_entity_poly.type
_entity_poly.pdbx_seq_one_letter_code
_entity_poly.pdbx_strand_id
1 'polypeptide(L)'
;MQARCEAQVVSWRWATASMGYLTPFPRESSGTPPPRWVADAKVDARKHVQHGLDEAGRIVFERSPSGRVGVWLHAPGHRQYLSFHDGGRINAAWEFREEEGRLQALDLVDEGRGIDRTYHWEGDRLLREVMCNWSTAGRTWWCQDVYSYDDAGQLDRIVLEYLDRNGRATGQRRLQYQRPRPGETLATVTAEVERLLVEAITAQLSRIPRDEPLYCLLLCFTESDFTAAWPPFLVWGRQSYREAVLSRGEDVAYYLWAPDEMRGGQGDAGECWFDDEALVEACKRHSQYMELRRSDVSAKRVLKSVAAWLDAPERRALLNTTDDFVVAVADNTGSIDPLPGMRRAIGPERWARLKERGYV
;
A
#
# COMPACT_ATOMS: atom_id res chain seq x y z
N MET A 1 28.62 19.05 -18.63
CA MET A 1 27.57 19.67 -17.80
C MET A 1 27.86 19.48 -16.32
N GLN A 2 27.98 18.25 -15.82
CA GLN A 2 28.34 17.96 -14.41
C GLN A 2 29.49 18.82 -13.87
N ALA A 3 30.66 18.77 -14.52
CA ALA A 3 31.82 19.56 -14.11
C ALA A 3 31.56 21.08 -14.07
N ARG A 4 30.70 21.62 -14.94
CA ARG A 4 30.32 23.05 -14.94
C ARG A 4 29.41 23.39 -13.76
N CYS A 5 28.51 22.49 -13.36
CA CYS A 5 27.66 22.67 -12.18
C CYS A 5 28.47 22.50 -10.89
N GLU A 6 29.38 21.53 -10.85
CA GLU A 6 30.27 21.32 -9.70
C GLU A 6 31.22 22.50 -9.48
N ALA A 7 31.75 23.10 -10.55
CA ALA A 7 32.61 24.29 -10.46
C ALA A 7 31.90 25.53 -9.90
N GLN A 8 30.55 25.56 -9.89
CA GLN A 8 29.77 26.64 -9.26
C GLN A 8 29.60 26.45 -7.75
N VAL A 9 29.99 25.29 -7.20
CA VAL A 9 29.81 24.99 -5.79
C VAL A 9 30.84 25.75 -4.95
N VAL A 10 30.35 26.58 -4.03
CA VAL A 10 31.19 27.30 -3.06
C VAL A 10 31.09 26.72 -1.65
N SER A 11 30.04 25.94 -1.35
CA SER A 11 29.90 25.24 -0.08
C SER A 11 29.16 23.91 -0.22
N TRP A 12 29.46 22.98 0.67
CA TRP A 12 28.83 21.66 0.71
C TRP A 12 28.06 21.46 2.00
N ARG A 13 26.86 20.86 1.92
CA ARG A 13 26.04 20.50 3.08
C ARG A 13 25.43 19.12 2.90
N TRP A 14 25.14 18.46 4.01
CA TRP A 14 24.50 17.15 4.01
C TRP A 14 23.05 17.25 4.45
N ALA A 15 22.17 16.46 3.85
CA ALA A 15 20.77 16.34 4.27
C ALA A 15 20.29 14.89 4.26
N THR A 16 19.19 14.62 4.95
CA THR A 16 18.61 13.28 5.06
C THR A 16 18.07 12.72 3.73
N ALA A 17 17.72 13.60 2.79
CA ALA A 17 17.34 13.30 1.41
C ALA A 17 17.60 14.55 0.55
N SER A 18 17.24 14.54 -0.75
CA SER A 18 17.37 15.74 -1.58
C SER A 18 16.56 16.90 -1.01
N MET A 19 17.19 18.07 -0.89
CA MET A 19 16.57 19.33 -0.47
C MET A 19 16.02 20.14 -1.65
N GLY A 20 16.32 19.74 -2.90
CA GLY A 20 15.90 20.47 -4.09
C GLY A 20 14.51 20.08 -4.62
N TYR A 21 14.08 18.84 -4.35
CA TYR A 21 12.74 18.35 -4.68
C TYR A 21 11.70 18.88 -3.68
N LEU A 22 11.07 20.00 -4.04
CA LEU A 22 10.03 20.63 -3.25
C LEU A 22 8.69 20.45 -3.95
N THR A 23 7.95 19.40 -3.55
CA THR A 23 6.55 19.20 -3.96
C THR A 23 5.62 19.48 -2.77
N PRO A 24 4.35 19.86 -3.00
CA PRO A 24 3.37 19.96 -1.93
C PRO A 24 3.17 18.64 -1.19
N PHE A 25 2.95 18.71 0.13
CA PHE A 25 2.53 17.59 0.99
C PHE A 25 3.31 16.26 0.82
N PRO A 26 4.66 16.27 0.76
CA PRO A 26 5.43 15.06 0.46
C PRO A 26 5.27 13.98 1.55
N ARG A 27 5.02 14.40 2.80
CA ARG A 27 4.80 13.48 3.92
C ARG A 27 3.45 12.79 3.80
N GLU A 28 2.42 13.53 3.45
CA GLU A 28 1.05 13.03 3.32
C GLU A 28 0.91 12.14 2.08
N SER A 29 1.56 12.50 0.96
CA SER A 29 1.47 11.72 -0.29
C SER A 29 2.42 10.53 -0.38
N SER A 30 3.54 10.50 0.36
CA SER A 30 4.54 9.42 0.26
C SER A 30 4.95 8.77 1.58
N GLY A 31 4.42 9.25 2.71
CA GLY A 31 4.84 8.83 4.05
C GLY A 31 6.29 9.22 4.42
N THR A 32 7.01 9.88 3.52
CA THR A 32 8.42 10.23 3.72
C THR A 32 8.53 11.50 4.54
N PRO A 33 9.28 11.52 5.66
CA PRO A 33 9.52 12.73 6.41
C PRO A 33 10.17 13.81 5.52
N PRO A 34 9.87 15.10 5.73
CA PRO A 34 10.50 16.16 4.97
C PRO A 34 12.02 16.11 5.13
N PRO A 35 12.78 16.37 4.05
CA PRO A 35 14.23 16.38 4.11
C PRO A 35 14.70 17.50 5.04
N ARG A 36 15.80 17.24 5.77
CA ARG A 36 16.40 18.23 6.67
C ARG A 36 17.91 18.21 6.57
N TRP A 37 18.51 19.38 6.75
CA TRP A 37 19.96 19.52 6.90
C TRP A 37 20.46 18.73 8.11
N VAL A 38 21.60 18.08 7.93
CA VAL A 38 22.28 17.27 8.93
C VAL A 38 23.47 18.05 9.47
N ALA A 39 23.62 18.09 10.79
CA ALA A 39 24.80 18.66 11.43
C ALA A 39 26.04 17.79 11.15
N ASP A 40 27.20 18.41 10.96
CA ASP A 40 28.44 17.73 10.53
C ASP A 40 28.79 16.51 11.40
N ALA A 41 28.63 16.62 12.72
CA ALA A 41 28.89 15.53 13.67
C ALA A 41 27.98 14.28 13.48
N LYS A 42 26.92 14.37 12.68
CA LYS A 42 25.95 13.28 12.42
C LYS A 42 25.94 12.86 10.95
N VAL A 43 26.89 13.31 10.14
CA VAL A 43 26.97 12.95 8.72
C VAL A 43 27.30 11.47 8.56
N ASP A 44 26.59 10.80 7.66
CA ASP A 44 26.84 9.42 7.23
C ASP A 44 26.68 9.39 5.70
N ALA A 45 27.79 9.33 4.98
CA ALA A 45 27.79 9.36 3.50
C ALA A 45 27.05 8.16 2.88
N ARG A 46 26.83 7.08 3.64
CA ARG A 46 26.06 5.91 3.20
C ARG A 46 24.55 6.10 3.35
N LYS A 47 24.10 7.18 3.99
CA LYS A 47 22.69 7.44 4.28
C LYS A 47 22.21 8.83 3.86
N HIS A 48 23.11 9.81 3.78
CA HIS A 48 22.76 11.20 3.53
C HIS A 48 23.14 11.64 2.13
N VAL A 49 22.42 12.63 1.61
CA VAL A 49 22.68 13.26 0.32
C VAL A 49 23.56 14.48 0.53
N GLN A 50 24.65 14.57 -0.22
CA GLN A 50 25.52 15.74 -0.23
C GLN A 50 25.01 16.75 -1.25
N HIS A 51 24.92 18.02 -0.88
CA HIS A 51 24.42 19.11 -1.71
C HIS A 51 25.51 20.17 -1.87
N GLY A 52 25.83 20.50 -3.11
CA GLY A 52 26.71 21.61 -3.47
C GLY A 52 25.87 22.86 -3.71
N LEU A 53 26.17 23.92 -2.98
CA LEU A 53 25.50 25.21 -3.04
C LEU A 53 26.35 26.23 -3.78
N ASP A 54 25.72 27.07 -4.59
CA ASP A 54 26.37 28.22 -5.24
C ASP A 54 26.47 29.45 -4.31
N GLU A 55 27.03 30.56 -4.81
CA GLU A 55 27.18 31.82 -4.07
C GLU A 55 25.85 32.40 -3.58
N ALA A 56 24.75 32.13 -4.29
CA ALA A 56 23.41 32.55 -3.92
C ALA A 56 22.73 31.57 -2.94
N GLY A 57 23.43 30.51 -2.51
CA GLY A 57 22.90 29.48 -1.63
C GLY A 57 21.92 28.52 -2.30
N ARG A 58 21.87 28.47 -3.63
CA ARG A 58 21.02 27.54 -4.39
C ARG A 58 21.74 26.21 -4.54
N ILE A 59 21.00 25.11 -4.46
CA ILE A 59 21.54 23.78 -4.75
C ILE A 59 21.81 23.69 -6.24
N VAL A 60 23.06 23.44 -6.63
CA VAL A 60 23.48 23.25 -8.04
C VAL A 60 23.99 21.84 -8.33
N PHE A 61 24.29 21.08 -7.27
CA PHE A 61 24.85 19.74 -7.37
C PHE A 61 24.37 18.85 -6.22
N GLU A 62 24.14 17.56 -6.50
CA GLU A 62 23.77 16.55 -5.51
C GLU A 62 24.53 15.25 -5.72
N ARG A 63 24.92 14.60 -4.62
CA ARG A 63 25.48 13.24 -4.60
C ARG A 63 24.68 12.38 -3.64
N SER A 64 24.03 11.35 -4.17
CA SER A 64 23.31 10.37 -3.35
C SER A 64 24.26 9.32 -2.76
N PRO A 65 23.87 8.63 -1.68
CA PRO A 65 24.60 7.47 -1.17
C PRO A 65 24.80 6.34 -2.17
N SER A 66 23.92 6.24 -3.17
CA SER A 66 24.00 5.21 -4.21
C SER A 66 25.01 5.55 -5.32
N GLY A 67 25.74 6.66 -5.19
CA GLY A 67 26.65 7.16 -6.22
C GLY A 67 25.97 7.96 -7.33
N ARG A 68 24.62 8.11 -7.30
CA ARG A 68 23.90 8.90 -8.29
C ARG A 68 24.26 10.37 -8.13
N VAL A 69 24.64 10.99 -9.25
CA VAL A 69 24.89 12.43 -9.34
C VAL A 69 23.67 13.11 -9.91
N GLY A 70 23.30 14.23 -9.31
CA GLY A 70 22.27 15.15 -9.79
C GLY A 70 22.83 16.54 -9.97
N VAL A 71 22.36 17.26 -10.99
CA VAL A 71 22.66 18.68 -11.16
C VAL A 71 21.39 19.47 -11.28
N TRP A 72 21.40 20.68 -10.73
CA TRP A 72 20.28 21.61 -10.80
C TRP A 72 20.65 22.79 -11.68
N LEU A 73 19.77 23.12 -12.61
CA LEU A 73 19.85 24.30 -13.47
C LEU A 73 18.74 25.25 -13.06
N HIS A 74 19.08 26.51 -12.86
CA HIS A 74 18.16 27.53 -12.35
C HIS A 74 18.00 28.65 -13.37
N ALA A 75 16.75 29.02 -13.62
CA ALA A 75 16.40 30.18 -14.40
C ALA A 75 15.07 30.78 -13.89
N PRO A 76 14.71 32.00 -14.30
CA PRO A 76 13.50 32.66 -13.79
C PRO A 76 12.24 31.81 -14.05
N GLY A 77 11.50 31.50 -12.99
CA GLY A 77 10.26 30.71 -13.05
C GLY A 77 10.42 29.22 -13.42
N HIS A 78 11.65 28.73 -13.59
CA HIS A 78 11.87 27.31 -13.89
C HIS A 78 13.18 26.78 -13.31
N ARG A 79 13.12 25.55 -12.81
CA ARG A 79 14.29 24.78 -12.35
C ARG A 79 14.30 23.44 -13.02
N GLN A 80 15.47 22.99 -13.45
CA GLN A 80 15.62 21.65 -14.03
C GLN A 80 16.58 20.84 -13.17
N TYR A 81 16.26 19.58 -12.97
CA TYR A 81 17.15 18.64 -12.33
C TYR A 81 17.47 17.51 -13.29
N LEU A 82 18.75 17.22 -13.47
CA LEU A 82 19.23 16.17 -14.35
C LEU A 82 20.00 15.16 -13.52
N SER A 83 19.55 13.91 -13.55
CA SER A 83 20.25 12.80 -12.89
C SER A 83 21.08 12.01 -13.88
N PHE A 84 22.19 11.46 -13.40
CA PHE A 84 23.12 10.71 -14.24
C PHE A 84 23.40 9.32 -13.66
N HIS A 85 23.59 8.36 -14.58
CA HIS A 85 24.19 7.06 -14.27
C HIS A 85 25.71 7.12 -14.29
N ASP A 86 26.33 6.04 -13.80
CA ASP A 86 27.74 5.77 -14.01
C ASP A 86 28.07 5.82 -15.51
N GLY A 87 29.13 6.54 -15.87
CA GLY A 87 29.51 6.80 -17.26
C GLY A 87 28.91 8.09 -17.87
N GLY A 88 28.16 8.89 -17.09
CA GLY A 88 27.82 10.27 -17.46
C GLY A 88 26.63 10.43 -18.39
N ARG A 89 25.87 9.36 -18.66
CA ARG A 89 24.59 9.42 -19.39
C ARG A 89 23.50 10.00 -18.48
N ILE A 90 22.66 10.87 -19.04
CA ILE A 90 21.45 11.34 -18.34
C ILE A 90 20.50 10.15 -18.22
N ASN A 91 20.09 9.87 -16.98
CA ASN A 91 19.09 8.87 -16.66
C ASN A 91 17.70 9.48 -16.81
N ALA A 92 17.43 10.48 -15.98
CA ALA A 92 16.16 11.17 -15.95
C ALA A 92 16.33 12.69 -15.81
N ALA A 93 15.36 13.42 -16.33
CA ALA A 93 15.26 14.87 -16.29
C ALA A 93 13.93 15.29 -15.67
N TRP A 94 13.98 16.26 -14.77
CA TRP A 94 12.80 16.87 -14.16
C TRP A 94 12.79 18.35 -14.49
N GLU A 95 11.63 18.88 -14.82
CA GLU A 95 11.40 20.31 -14.99
C GLU A 95 10.32 20.78 -14.01
N PHE A 96 10.68 21.75 -13.18
CA PHE A 96 9.82 22.40 -12.21
C PHE A 96 9.49 23.78 -12.76
N ARG A 97 8.21 24.07 -12.96
CA ARG A 97 7.72 25.39 -13.35
C ARG A 97 7.05 26.04 -12.17
N GLU A 98 7.53 27.22 -11.81
CA GLU A 98 7.16 27.93 -10.59
C GLU A 98 6.70 29.36 -10.92
N GLU A 99 5.64 29.79 -10.25
CA GLU A 99 5.13 31.16 -10.33
C GLU A 99 5.03 31.71 -8.90
N GLU A 100 5.66 32.85 -8.65
CA GLU A 100 5.72 33.48 -7.32
C GLU A 100 6.20 32.53 -6.20
N GLY A 101 7.12 31.61 -6.52
CA GLY A 101 7.63 30.62 -5.57
C GLY A 101 6.71 29.43 -5.31
N ARG A 102 5.61 29.29 -6.06
CA ARG A 102 4.70 28.14 -6.01
C ARG A 102 4.86 27.25 -7.22
N LEU A 103 4.95 25.94 -6.99
CA LEU A 103 5.02 24.94 -8.05
C LEU A 103 3.69 24.88 -8.82
N GLN A 104 3.74 25.14 -10.12
CA GLN A 104 2.61 25.10 -11.04
C GLN A 104 2.60 23.83 -11.88
N ALA A 105 3.78 23.33 -12.24
CA ALA A 105 3.91 22.06 -12.94
C ALA A 105 5.24 21.36 -12.65
N LEU A 106 5.22 20.04 -12.77
CA LEU A 106 6.39 19.17 -12.69
C LEU A 106 6.34 18.16 -13.83
N ASP A 107 7.33 18.18 -14.70
CA ASP A 107 7.48 17.18 -15.75
C ASP A 107 8.68 16.28 -15.42
N LEU A 108 8.52 14.99 -15.62
CA LEU A 108 9.57 13.97 -15.51
C LEU A 108 9.71 13.27 -16.85
N VAL A 109 10.95 13.16 -17.34
CA VAL A 109 11.31 12.35 -18.51
C VAL A 109 12.36 11.33 -18.10
N ASP A 110 12.10 10.06 -18.41
CA ASP A 110 12.99 8.92 -18.15
C ASP A 110 12.86 7.91 -19.30
N GLU A 111 13.96 7.73 -20.06
CA GLU A 111 14.08 6.78 -21.19
C GLU A 111 12.83 6.61 -22.08
N GLY A 112 12.31 7.71 -22.63
CA GLY A 112 11.16 7.69 -23.55
C GLY A 112 9.81 7.49 -22.86
N ARG A 113 9.78 7.59 -21.53
CA ARG A 113 8.57 7.66 -20.70
C ARG A 113 8.60 8.93 -19.87
N GLY A 114 7.46 9.28 -19.31
CA GLY A 114 7.39 10.44 -18.46
C GLY A 114 6.07 10.62 -17.74
N ILE A 115 6.09 11.58 -16.83
CA ILE A 115 4.93 12.00 -16.05
C ILE A 115 4.86 13.52 -16.13
N ASP A 116 3.72 14.03 -16.57
CA ASP A 116 3.39 15.46 -16.49
C ASP A 116 2.49 15.66 -15.26
N ARG A 117 2.78 16.68 -14.47
CA ARG A 117 1.96 17.06 -13.31
C ARG A 117 1.60 18.54 -13.38
N THR A 118 0.33 18.84 -13.16
CA THR A 118 -0.18 20.22 -13.10
C THR A 118 -0.87 20.45 -11.77
N TYR A 119 -0.46 21.51 -11.08
CA TYR A 119 -0.97 21.89 -9.77
C TYR A 119 -2.01 23.00 -9.92
N HIS A 120 -3.18 22.82 -9.32
CA HIS A 120 -4.26 23.80 -9.36
C HIS A 120 -4.51 24.36 -7.96
N TRP A 121 -4.16 25.63 -7.80
CA TRP A 121 -4.25 26.36 -6.54
C TRP A 121 -5.47 27.28 -6.51
N GLU A 122 -6.04 27.47 -5.32
CA GLU A 122 -6.96 28.55 -5.00
C GLU A 122 -6.41 29.30 -3.79
N GLY A 123 -5.91 30.52 -4.02
CA GLY A 123 -5.07 31.21 -3.04
C GLY A 123 -3.88 30.34 -2.63
N ASP A 124 -3.75 30.05 -1.33
CA ASP A 124 -2.67 29.23 -0.78
C ASP A 124 -3.02 27.74 -0.66
N ARG A 125 -4.20 27.32 -1.12
CA ARG A 125 -4.67 25.94 -1.03
C ARG A 125 -4.48 25.23 -2.36
N LEU A 126 -3.75 24.12 -2.34
CA LEU A 126 -3.74 23.18 -3.47
C LEU A 126 -5.08 22.49 -3.48
N LEU A 127 -5.84 22.60 -4.57
CA LEU A 127 -7.14 21.92 -4.71
C LEU A 127 -6.98 20.56 -5.39
N ARG A 128 -6.15 20.51 -6.44
CA ARG A 128 -5.87 19.27 -7.16
C ARG A 128 -4.51 19.28 -7.83
N GLU A 129 -3.95 18.09 -7.98
CA GLU A 129 -2.77 17.79 -8.78
C GLU A 129 -3.19 16.80 -9.87
N VAL A 130 -3.16 17.23 -11.14
CA VAL A 130 -3.50 16.37 -12.27
C VAL A 130 -2.24 15.73 -12.81
N MET A 131 -2.23 14.42 -12.93
CA MET A 131 -1.09 13.64 -13.40
C MET A 131 -1.43 12.91 -14.70
N CYS A 132 -0.50 12.93 -15.65
CA CYS A 132 -0.59 12.21 -16.91
C CYS A 132 0.70 11.41 -17.12
N ASN A 133 0.58 10.08 -17.22
CA ASN A 133 1.70 9.22 -17.58
C ASN A 133 1.75 9.00 -19.08
N TRP A 134 2.94 9.07 -19.67
CA TRP A 134 3.13 8.90 -21.10
C TRP A 134 4.37 8.06 -21.44
N SER A 135 4.39 7.58 -22.67
CA SER A 135 5.49 6.83 -23.29
C SER A 135 5.69 7.26 -24.74
N THR A 136 6.67 6.68 -25.42
CA THR A 136 6.87 6.85 -26.87
C THR A 136 5.65 6.44 -27.70
N ALA A 137 4.78 5.56 -27.17
CA ALA A 137 3.52 5.18 -27.82
C ALA A 137 2.38 6.19 -27.59
N GLY A 138 2.60 7.19 -26.74
CA GLY A 138 1.60 8.20 -26.36
C GLY A 138 1.24 8.16 -24.88
N ARG A 139 0.17 8.89 -24.53
CA ARG A 139 -0.35 9.00 -23.17
C ARG A 139 -1.09 7.73 -22.77
N THR A 140 -0.85 7.27 -21.55
CA THR A 140 -1.22 5.93 -21.08
C THR A 140 -2.35 5.95 -20.05
N TRP A 141 -2.29 6.85 -19.07
CA TRP A 141 -3.34 7.01 -18.06
C TRP A 141 -3.29 8.39 -17.42
N TRP A 142 -4.41 8.78 -16.82
CA TRP A 142 -4.61 10.04 -16.12
C TRP A 142 -5.21 9.79 -14.75
N CYS A 143 -4.77 10.55 -13.78
CA CYS A 143 -5.42 10.64 -12.48
C CYS A 143 -5.28 12.06 -11.93
N GLN A 144 -5.99 12.33 -10.84
CA GLN A 144 -5.74 13.53 -10.04
C GLN A 144 -5.77 13.18 -8.55
N ASP A 145 -4.90 13.82 -7.78
CA ASP A 145 -5.06 13.90 -6.34
C ASP A 145 -5.91 15.13 -6.02
N VAL A 146 -6.99 14.94 -5.26
CA VAL A 146 -7.91 15.98 -4.81
C VAL A 146 -7.69 16.21 -3.32
N TYR A 147 -7.45 17.47 -2.95
CA TYR A 147 -7.06 17.89 -1.62
C TYR A 147 -8.23 18.60 -0.93
N SER A 148 -8.60 18.17 0.27
CA SER A 148 -9.60 18.84 1.10
C SER A 148 -9.03 19.28 2.44
N TYR A 149 -9.57 20.37 2.97
CA TYR A 149 -9.08 21.04 4.17
C TYR A 149 -10.21 21.09 5.20
N ASP A 150 -9.85 21.06 6.48
CA ASP A 150 -10.80 21.27 7.57
C ASP A 150 -11.20 22.76 7.71
N ASP A 151 -12.11 23.04 8.65
CA ASP A 151 -12.60 24.40 8.95
C ASP A 151 -11.47 25.35 9.39
N ALA A 152 -10.37 24.82 9.92
CA ALA A 152 -9.17 25.58 10.29
C ALA A 152 -8.24 25.84 9.09
N GLY A 153 -8.61 25.41 7.89
CA GLY A 153 -7.85 25.59 6.65
C GLY A 153 -6.66 24.65 6.50
N GLN A 154 -6.71 23.52 7.19
CA GLN A 154 -5.58 22.65 7.41
C GLN A 154 -5.84 21.35 6.62
N LEU A 155 -4.85 20.82 5.87
CA LEU A 155 -5.07 19.65 4.97
C LEU A 155 -5.63 18.46 5.74
N ASP A 156 -6.85 18.04 5.41
CA ASP A 156 -7.56 16.95 6.06
C ASP A 156 -7.50 15.65 5.25
N ARG A 157 -7.62 15.71 3.92
CA ARG A 157 -7.70 14.51 3.07
C ARG A 157 -7.06 14.71 1.71
N ILE A 158 -6.49 13.64 1.17
CA ILE A 158 -6.08 13.50 -0.24
C ILE A 158 -6.78 12.27 -0.82
N VAL A 159 -7.48 12.44 -1.93
CA VAL A 159 -8.16 11.37 -2.67
C VAL A 159 -7.64 11.32 -4.09
N LEU A 160 -7.11 10.15 -4.48
CA LEU A 160 -6.78 9.84 -5.86
C LEU A 160 -8.07 9.53 -6.63
N GLU A 161 -8.29 10.21 -7.74
CA GLU A 161 -9.36 9.93 -8.69
C GLU A 161 -8.77 9.55 -10.05
N TYR A 162 -9.25 8.44 -10.63
CA TYR A 162 -8.86 8.05 -11.99
C TYR A 162 -9.66 8.84 -13.02
N LEU A 163 -8.96 9.35 -14.04
CA LEU A 163 -9.54 10.17 -15.09
C LEU A 163 -9.56 9.43 -16.42
N ASP A 164 -10.57 9.70 -17.25
CA ASP A 164 -10.58 9.29 -18.65
C ASP A 164 -9.61 10.15 -19.48
N ARG A 165 -9.44 9.80 -20.76
CA ARG A 165 -8.58 10.55 -21.71
C ARG A 165 -8.98 12.02 -21.92
N ASN A 166 -10.20 12.40 -21.51
CA ASN A 166 -10.70 13.77 -21.61
C ASN A 166 -10.58 14.52 -20.26
N GLY A 167 -9.96 13.90 -19.25
CA GLY A 167 -9.82 14.48 -17.91
C GLY A 167 -11.08 14.41 -17.06
N ARG A 168 -12.06 13.55 -17.39
CA ARG A 168 -13.27 13.36 -16.58
C ARG A 168 -13.09 12.22 -15.59
N ALA A 169 -13.56 12.41 -14.35
CA ALA A 169 -13.52 11.36 -13.35
C ALA A 169 -14.31 10.12 -13.80
N THR A 170 -13.66 8.96 -13.71
CA THR A 170 -14.26 7.65 -14.03
C THR A 170 -15.18 7.13 -12.93
N GLY A 171 -15.19 7.80 -11.77
CA GLY A 171 -15.86 7.34 -10.55
C GLY A 171 -14.98 6.46 -9.65
N GLN A 172 -13.88 5.93 -10.16
CA GLN A 172 -12.91 5.18 -9.35
C GLN A 172 -12.09 6.13 -8.47
N ARG A 173 -12.12 5.89 -7.16
CA ARG A 173 -11.48 6.73 -6.13
C ARG A 173 -10.72 5.89 -5.12
N ARG A 174 -9.58 6.40 -4.65
CA ARG A 174 -8.77 5.81 -3.58
C ARG A 174 -8.36 6.88 -2.57
N LEU A 175 -8.55 6.61 -1.29
CA LEU A 175 -8.00 7.45 -0.21
C LEU A 175 -6.47 7.32 -0.23
N GLN A 176 -5.76 8.42 -0.41
CA GLN A 176 -4.29 8.48 -0.30
C GLN A 176 -3.86 8.91 1.10
N TYR A 177 -4.59 9.88 1.66
CA TYR A 177 -4.29 10.41 2.98
C TYR A 177 -5.56 10.89 3.66
N GLN A 178 -5.66 10.62 4.95
CA GLN A 178 -6.58 11.22 5.90
C GLN A 178 -5.78 11.65 7.12
N ARG A 179 -5.96 12.89 7.55
CA ARG A 179 -5.33 13.39 8.76
C ARG A 179 -5.72 12.56 9.99
N PRO A 180 -4.74 12.13 10.80
CA PRO A 180 -5.00 11.55 12.12
C PRO A 180 -5.86 12.46 12.99
N ARG A 181 -6.96 11.92 13.52
CA ARG A 181 -7.83 12.68 14.44
C ARG A 181 -7.19 12.77 15.82
N PRO A 182 -7.45 13.83 16.62
CA PRO A 182 -6.99 13.90 18.00
C PRO A 182 -7.40 12.65 18.81
N GLY A 183 -6.42 12.01 19.46
CA GLY A 183 -6.64 10.79 20.24
C GLY A 183 -6.69 9.49 19.41
N GLU A 184 -6.71 9.59 18.08
CA GLU A 184 -6.60 8.42 17.20
C GLU A 184 -5.16 7.89 17.20
N THR A 185 -5.02 6.58 17.35
CA THR A 185 -3.74 5.88 17.31
C THR A 185 -3.87 4.62 16.48
N LEU A 186 -2.74 4.03 16.07
CA LEU A 186 -2.77 2.71 15.43
C LEU A 186 -3.55 1.70 16.29
N ALA A 187 -3.38 1.71 17.61
CA ALA A 187 -4.09 0.79 18.50
C ALA A 187 -5.62 0.97 18.48
N THR A 188 -6.11 2.22 18.50
CA THR A 188 -7.56 2.48 18.47
C THR A 188 -8.16 2.13 17.11
N VAL A 189 -7.44 2.41 16.01
CA VAL A 189 -7.88 2.04 14.65
C VAL A 189 -7.85 0.52 14.46
N THR A 190 -6.82 -0.16 14.96
CA THR A 190 -6.73 -1.63 14.93
C THR A 190 -7.90 -2.27 15.67
N ALA A 191 -8.24 -1.77 16.87
CA ALA A 191 -9.38 -2.28 17.65
C ALA A 191 -10.72 -2.07 16.94
N GLU A 192 -10.88 -0.94 16.25
CA GLU A 192 -12.09 -0.65 15.48
C GLU A 192 -12.24 -1.56 14.26
N VAL A 193 -11.15 -1.80 13.52
CA VAL A 193 -11.15 -2.78 12.42
C VAL A 193 -11.53 -4.17 12.94
N GLU A 194 -10.94 -4.61 14.05
CA GLU A 194 -11.24 -5.91 14.64
C GLU A 194 -12.72 -6.03 15.03
N ARG A 195 -13.29 -5.00 15.67
CA ARG A 195 -14.71 -4.95 16.04
C ARG A 195 -15.62 -5.03 14.82
N LEU A 196 -15.40 -4.18 13.82
CA LEU A 196 -16.21 -4.13 12.60
C LEU A 196 -16.09 -5.41 11.77
N LEU A 197 -14.89 -6.00 11.72
CA LEU A 197 -14.67 -7.27 11.01
C LEU A 197 -15.39 -8.42 11.71
N VAL A 198 -15.36 -8.47 13.05
CA VAL A 198 -16.14 -9.44 13.84
C VAL A 198 -17.64 -9.28 13.57
N GLU A 199 -18.16 -8.06 13.51
CA GLU A 199 -19.57 -7.78 13.17
C GLU A 199 -19.94 -8.25 11.77
N ALA A 200 -19.12 -7.91 10.76
CA ALA A 200 -19.33 -8.31 9.37
C ALA A 200 -19.31 -9.84 9.21
N ILE A 201 -18.33 -10.50 9.83
CA ILE A 201 -18.23 -11.96 9.81
C ILE A 201 -19.44 -12.58 10.55
N THR A 202 -19.85 -12.06 11.70
CA THR A 202 -21.01 -12.57 12.44
C THR A 202 -22.27 -12.54 11.58
N ALA A 203 -22.50 -11.44 10.86
CA ALA A 203 -23.61 -11.35 9.92
C ALA A 203 -23.48 -12.40 8.80
N GLN A 204 -22.27 -12.59 8.26
CA GLN A 204 -22.02 -13.54 7.18
C GLN A 204 -22.18 -15.01 7.60
N LEU A 205 -21.77 -15.41 8.82
CA LEU A 205 -21.90 -16.79 9.29
C LEU A 205 -23.36 -17.28 9.23
N SER A 206 -24.33 -16.39 9.44
CA SER A 206 -25.76 -16.72 9.35
C SER A 206 -26.26 -17.02 7.93
N ARG A 207 -25.51 -16.56 6.92
CA ARG A 207 -25.85 -16.68 5.49
C ARG A 207 -25.10 -17.82 4.79
N ILE A 208 -24.10 -18.41 5.44
CA ILE A 208 -23.38 -19.54 4.88
C ILE A 208 -24.34 -20.72 4.75
N PRO A 209 -24.44 -21.35 3.56
CA PRO A 209 -25.29 -22.51 3.34
C PRO A 209 -25.01 -23.66 4.33
N ARG A 210 -26.06 -24.38 4.71
CA ARG A 210 -26.01 -25.49 5.69
C ARG A 210 -26.38 -26.84 5.10
N ASP A 211 -26.58 -26.89 3.78
CA ASP A 211 -26.96 -28.05 3.01
C ASP A 211 -25.88 -29.15 3.00
N GLU A 212 -24.62 -28.77 3.16
CA GLU A 212 -23.51 -29.72 3.37
C GLU A 212 -22.55 -29.28 4.49
N PRO A 213 -21.81 -30.22 5.10
CA PRO A 213 -20.78 -29.89 6.08
C PRO A 213 -19.62 -29.11 5.45
N LEU A 214 -19.08 -28.17 6.21
CA LEU A 214 -17.86 -27.44 5.87
C LEU A 214 -16.66 -28.09 6.56
N TYR A 215 -15.53 -28.19 5.87
CA TYR A 215 -14.26 -28.64 6.46
C TYR A 215 -13.36 -27.48 6.89
N CYS A 216 -13.56 -26.28 6.35
CA CYS A 216 -12.77 -25.12 6.78
C CYS A 216 -13.46 -23.76 6.61
N LEU A 217 -12.94 -22.79 7.36
CA LEU A 217 -13.04 -21.35 7.09
C LEU A 217 -11.64 -20.74 6.98
N LEU A 218 -11.38 -20.05 5.88
CA LEU A 218 -10.14 -19.33 5.64
C LEU A 218 -10.42 -17.83 5.68
N LEU A 219 -9.75 -17.13 6.60
CA LEU A 219 -9.69 -15.68 6.63
C LEU A 219 -8.54 -15.24 5.73
N CYS A 220 -8.88 -14.75 4.55
CA CYS A 220 -7.95 -14.55 3.45
C CYS A 220 -7.46 -13.11 3.37
N PHE A 221 -6.16 -12.96 3.08
CA PHE A 221 -5.48 -11.69 2.87
C PHE A 221 -4.42 -11.83 1.76
N THR A 222 -3.70 -10.75 1.45
CA THR A 222 -2.61 -10.77 0.46
C THR A 222 -1.33 -10.25 1.12
N GLU A 223 -0.33 -11.11 1.34
CA GLU A 223 0.91 -10.73 2.03
C GLU A 223 1.70 -9.67 1.26
N SER A 224 1.84 -9.83 -0.06
CA SER A 224 2.64 -8.94 -0.90
C SER A 224 2.05 -7.53 -1.01
N ASP A 225 0.74 -7.41 -0.79
CA ASP A 225 -0.01 -6.16 -0.82
C ASP A 225 -1.25 -6.30 0.07
N PHE A 226 -1.11 -6.00 1.36
CA PHE A 226 -2.23 -6.02 2.29
C PHE A 226 -3.40 -5.18 1.78
N THR A 227 -3.14 -4.05 1.11
CA THR A 227 -4.21 -3.15 0.64
C THR A 227 -5.08 -3.77 -0.46
N ALA A 228 -4.59 -4.79 -1.16
CA ALA A 228 -5.37 -5.53 -2.16
C ALA A 228 -6.49 -6.38 -1.54
N ALA A 229 -6.34 -6.80 -0.27
CA ALA A 229 -7.31 -7.60 0.46
C ALA A 229 -7.40 -7.16 1.94
N TRP A 230 -7.59 -5.85 2.16
CA TRP A 230 -7.86 -5.26 3.47
C TRP A 230 -9.04 -4.28 3.38
N PRO A 231 -10.26 -4.67 3.78
CA PRO A 231 -10.59 -5.78 4.70
C PRO A 231 -10.26 -7.18 4.16
N PRO A 232 -9.88 -8.13 5.03
CA PRO A 232 -9.72 -9.52 4.61
C PRO A 232 -11.09 -10.10 4.23
N PHE A 233 -11.11 -11.15 3.43
CA PHE A 233 -12.35 -11.80 2.99
C PHE A 233 -12.43 -13.23 3.51
N LEU A 234 -13.61 -13.83 3.48
CA LEU A 234 -13.85 -15.17 4.04
C LEU A 234 -14.07 -16.18 2.92
N VAL A 235 -13.41 -17.33 2.99
CA VAL A 235 -13.64 -18.49 2.11
C VAL A 235 -14.05 -19.68 2.97
N TRP A 236 -15.05 -20.47 2.55
CA TRP A 236 -15.46 -21.69 3.25
C TRP A 236 -15.30 -22.93 2.38
N GLY A 237 -14.62 -23.94 2.90
CA GLY A 237 -14.40 -25.20 2.19
C GLY A 237 -15.55 -26.17 2.38
N ARG A 238 -16.13 -26.60 1.26
CA ARG A 238 -17.24 -27.57 1.22
C ARG A 238 -16.74 -29.01 1.27
N GLN A 239 -17.49 -29.90 1.92
CA GLN A 239 -17.13 -31.31 1.99
C GLN A 239 -17.02 -31.96 0.61
N SER A 240 -17.95 -31.64 -0.30
CA SER A 240 -17.94 -32.12 -1.68
C SER A 240 -16.65 -31.74 -2.44
N TYR A 241 -16.16 -30.51 -2.24
CA TYR A 241 -14.88 -30.08 -2.82
C TYR A 241 -13.72 -30.89 -2.26
N ARG A 242 -13.67 -31.09 -0.94
CA ARG A 242 -12.63 -31.91 -0.29
C ARG A 242 -12.60 -33.32 -0.85
N GLU A 243 -13.75 -33.97 -1.02
CA GLU A 243 -13.86 -35.31 -1.60
C GLU A 243 -13.38 -35.36 -3.05
N ALA A 244 -13.69 -34.33 -3.85
CA ALA A 244 -13.20 -34.23 -5.21
C ALA A 244 -11.66 -34.12 -5.28
N VAL A 245 -11.05 -33.30 -4.42
CA VAL A 245 -9.58 -33.17 -4.31
C VAL A 245 -8.95 -34.50 -3.93
N LEU A 246 -9.49 -35.19 -2.92
CA LEU A 246 -8.99 -36.50 -2.47
C LEU A 246 -9.11 -37.57 -3.56
N SER A 247 -10.16 -37.52 -4.39
CA SER A 247 -10.33 -38.46 -5.50
C SER A 247 -9.27 -38.30 -6.59
N ARG A 248 -8.75 -37.08 -6.77
CA ARG A 248 -7.66 -36.77 -7.71
C ARG A 248 -6.30 -37.19 -7.14
N GLY A 249 -6.08 -36.98 -5.85
CA GLY A 249 -4.90 -37.46 -5.12
C GLY A 249 -3.59 -36.67 -5.37
N GLU A 250 -3.59 -35.71 -6.28
CA GLU A 250 -2.44 -34.85 -6.58
C GLU A 250 -2.45 -33.60 -5.68
N ASP A 251 -1.33 -33.32 -5.02
CA ASP A 251 -1.09 -32.14 -4.18
C ASP A 251 -2.26 -31.76 -3.24
N VAL A 252 -2.85 -32.77 -2.60
CA VAL A 252 -4.05 -32.64 -1.75
C VAL A 252 -3.95 -31.47 -0.77
N ALA A 253 -2.83 -31.34 -0.06
CA ALA A 253 -2.65 -30.27 0.92
C ALA A 253 -2.68 -28.88 0.27
N TYR A 254 -2.10 -28.70 -0.90
CA TYR A 254 -2.14 -27.41 -1.60
C TYR A 254 -3.59 -27.06 -1.98
N TYR A 255 -4.29 -27.97 -2.68
CA TYR A 255 -5.66 -27.72 -3.14
C TYR A 255 -6.67 -27.53 -2.01
N LEU A 256 -6.52 -28.20 -0.86
CA LEU A 256 -7.45 -28.04 0.27
C LEU A 256 -7.29 -26.72 1.03
N TRP A 257 -6.12 -26.07 0.94
CA TRP A 257 -5.79 -24.92 1.80
C TRP A 257 -5.44 -23.64 1.01
N ALA A 258 -5.56 -23.67 -0.32
CA ALA A 258 -5.33 -22.54 -1.22
C ALA A 258 -6.67 -21.88 -1.65
N PRO A 259 -6.96 -20.63 -1.23
CA PRO A 259 -8.24 -19.97 -1.51
C PRO A 259 -8.57 -19.81 -3.01
N ASP A 260 -7.56 -19.58 -3.84
CA ASP A 260 -7.67 -19.45 -5.29
C ASP A 260 -8.03 -20.77 -5.97
N GLU A 261 -7.41 -21.88 -5.56
CA GLU A 261 -7.75 -23.21 -6.04
C GLU A 261 -9.15 -23.66 -5.60
N MET A 262 -9.55 -23.30 -4.37
CA MET A 262 -10.91 -23.51 -3.88
C MET A 262 -11.89 -22.76 -4.78
N ARG A 263 -11.68 -21.46 -5.02
CA ARG A 263 -12.53 -20.66 -5.93
C ARG A 263 -12.63 -21.29 -7.31
N GLY A 264 -11.51 -21.77 -7.87
CA GLY A 264 -11.48 -22.45 -9.17
C GLY A 264 -12.32 -23.74 -9.21
N GLY A 265 -12.40 -24.49 -8.11
CA GLY A 265 -13.10 -25.77 -8.08
C GLY A 265 -14.53 -25.76 -7.55
N GLN A 266 -14.89 -24.86 -6.63
CA GLN A 266 -16.24 -24.75 -6.06
C GLN A 266 -17.01 -23.47 -6.48
N GLY A 267 -16.33 -22.54 -7.17
CA GLY A 267 -16.89 -21.27 -7.65
C GLY A 267 -17.01 -20.17 -6.59
N ASP A 268 -17.42 -18.99 -7.03
CA ASP A 268 -17.45 -17.75 -6.22
C ASP A 268 -18.49 -17.77 -5.08
N ALA A 269 -19.46 -18.69 -5.12
CA ALA A 269 -20.43 -18.88 -4.05
C ALA A 269 -19.83 -19.46 -2.75
N GLY A 270 -18.52 -19.72 -2.74
CA GLY A 270 -17.75 -20.19 -1.59
C GLY A 270 -16.98 -19.10 -0.85
N GLU A 271 -17.16 -17.84 -1.21
CA GLU A 271 -16.45 -16.71 -0.62
C GLU A 271 -17.33 -15.49 -0.33
N CYS A 272 -16.83 -14.60 0.53
CA CYS A 272 -17.47 -13.34 0.87
C CYS A 272 -16.44 -12.24 1.09
N TRP A 273 -16.48 -11.24 0.21
CA TRP A 273 -15.78 -9.97 0.37
C TRP A 273 -16.64 -9.02 1.19
N PHE A 274 -16.05 -8.40 2.22
CA PHE A 274 -16.76 -7.43 3.05
C PHE A 274 -16.64 -6.03 2.45
N ASP A 275 -17.78 -5.46 2.06
CA ASP A 275 -17.89 -4.17 1.39
C ASP A 275 -18.63 -3.09 2.22
N ASP A 276 -18.91 -3.39 3.50
CA ASP A 276 -19.50 -2.43 4.43
C ASP A 276 -18.65 -1.15 4.50
N GLU A 277 -19.29 0.00 4.31
CA GLU A 277 -18.61 1.28 4.16
C GLU A 277 -17.77 1.64 5.39
N ALA A 278 -18.27 1.34 6.61
CA ALA A 278 -17.56 1.65 7.84
C ALA A 278 -16.32 0.76 8.01
N LEU A 279 -16.45 -0.54 7.72
CA LEU A 279 -15.31 -1.47 7.76
C LEU A 279 -14.25 -1.11 6.71
N VAL A 280 -14.67 -0.83 5.47
CA VAL A 280 -13.77 -0.43 4.39
C VAL A 280 -13.02 0.85 4.75
N GLU A 281 -13.69 1.85 5.31
CA GLU A 281 -13.07 3.10 5.73
C GLU A 281 -12.12 2.89 6.92
N ALA A 282 -12.48 2.07 7.91
CA ALA A 282 -11.60 1.73 9.02
C ALA A 282 -10.34 0.99 8.54
N CYS A 283 -10.48 0.04 7.62
CA CYS A 283 -9.37 -0.67 6.99
C CYS A 283 -8.46 0.26 6.19
N LYS A 284 -9.00 1.20 5.42
CA LYS A 284 -8.21 2.22 4.72
C LYS A 284 -7.38 3.08 5.68
N ARG A 285 -7.99 3.54 6.79
CA ARG A 285 -7.26 4.26 7.85
C ARG A 285 -6.17 3.40 8.47
N HIS A 286 -6.47 2.13 8.76
CA HIS A 286 -5.49 1.21 9.30
C HIS A 286 -4.28 1.03 8.36
N SER A 287 -4.52 0.85 7.07
CA SER A 287 -3.47 0.77 6.04
C SER A 287 -2.56 2.00 6.05
N GLN A 288 -3.12 3.20 6.14
CA GLN A 288 -2.32 4.42 6.24
C GLN A 288 -1.41 4.42 7.47
N TYR A 289 -1.89 4.00 8.64
CA TYR A 289 -1.02 3.90 9.84
C TYR A 289 0.06 2.81 9.68
N MET A 290 -0.25 1.69 9.03
CA MET A 290 0.73 0.64 8.73
C MET A 290 1.82 1.14 7.79
N GLU A 291 1.46 1.90 6.75
CA GLU A 291 2.40 2.53 5.81
C GLU A 291 3.30 3.56 6.52
N LEU A 292 2.71 4.44 7.35
CA LEU A 292 3.46 5.41 8.17
C LEU A 292 4.44 4.73 9.13
N ARG A 293 4.11 3.53 9.63
CA ARG A 293 4.96 2.72 10.52
C ARG A 293 5.87 1.76 9.77
N ARG A 294 5.66 1.57 8.47
CA ARG A 294 6.30 0.53 7.63
C ARG A 294 6.22 -0.86 8.27
N SER A 295 5.05 -1.20 8.78
CA SER A 295 4.84 -2.44 9.54
C SER A 295 3.39 -2.92 9.41
N ASP A 296 3.23 -4.20 9.05
CA ASP A 296 1.95 -4.90 8.90
C ASP A 296 1.56 -5.73 10.14
N VAL A 297 2.36 -5.64 11.21
CA VAL A 297 2.23 -6.47 12.42
C VAL A 297 0.85 -6.32 13.08
N SER A 298 0.25 -5.13 12.99
CA SER A 298 -1.10 -4.90 13.51
C SER A 298 -2.17 -5.64 12.72
N ALA A 299 -2.09 -5.69 11.38
CA ALA A 299 -3.04 -6.45 10.56
C ALA A 299 -2.93 -7.95 10.82
N LYS A 300 -1.70 -8.48 10.87
CA LYS A 300 -1.44 -9.89 11.23
C LYS A 300 -1.98 -10.24 12.62
N ARG A 301 -1.96 -9.29 13.57
CA ARG A 301 -2.57 -9.47 14.89
C ARG A 301 -4.10 -9.53 14.81
N VAL A 302 -4.74 -8.65 14.04
CA VAL A 302 -6.20 -8.69 13.81
C VAL A 302 -6.60 -10.02 13.19
N LEU A 303 -5.94 -10.44 12.11
CA LEU A 303 -6.19 -11.72 11.45
C LEU A 303 -6.12 -12.89 12.43
N LYS A 304 -5.07 -12.95 13.26
CA LYS A 304 -4.91 -13.99 14.28
C LYS A 304 -5.99 -13.93 15.35
N SER A 305 -6.34 -12.74 15.83
CA SER A 305 -7.37 -12.55 16.86
C SER A 305 -8.74 -12.99 16.35
N VAL A 306 -9.12 -12.54 15.15
CA VAL A 306 -10.40 -12.87 14.52
C VAL A 306 -10.49 -14.35 14.15
N ALA A 307 -9.41 -14.96 13.65
CA ALA A 307 -9.39 -16.40 13.41
C ALA A 307 -9.55 -17.22 14.70
N ALA A 308 -8.92 -16.81 15.80
CA ALA A 308 -9.10 -17.45 17.11
C ALA A 308 -10.54 -17.28 17.64
N TRP A 309 -11.13 -16.08 17.47
CA TRP A 309 -12.53 -15.84 17.81
C TRP A 309 -13.49 -16.70 16.98
N LEU A 310 -13.20 -16.90 15.69
CA LEU A 310 -13.98 -17.75 14.79
C LEU A 310 -13.90 -19.24 15.15
N ASP A 311 -12.74 -19.71 15.62
CA ASP A 311 -12.52 -21.11 16.01
C ASP A 311 -13.16 -21.48 17.37
N ALA A 312 -13.72 -20.50 18.09
CA ALA A 312 -14.40 -20.72 19.36
C ALA A 312 -15.60 -21.69 19.19
N PRO A 313 -15.84 -22.62 20.13
CA PRO A 313 -16.92 -23.62 20.03
C PRO A 313 -18.30 -23.01 19.75
N GLU A 314 -18.61 -21.86 20.35
CA GLU A 314 -19.89 -21.16 20.20
C GLU A 314 -20.09 -20.64 18.78
N ARG A 315 -19.01 -20.30 18.06
CA ARG A 315 -19.06 -19.84 16.68
C ARG A 315 -19.12 -21.00 15.70
N ARG A 316 -18.34 -22.05 15.95
CA ARG A 316 -18.42 -23.28 15.15
C ARG A 316 -19.80 -23.92 15.22
N ALA A 317 -20.48 -23.85 16.37
CA ALA A 317 -21.86 -24.34 16.52
C ALA A 317 -22.89 -23.62 15.64
N LEU A 318 -22.57 -22.46 15.06
CA LEU A 318 -23.45 -21.75 14.11
C LEU A 318 -23.39 -22.35 12.69
N LEU A 319 -22.46 -23.26 12.43
CA LEU A 319 -22.17 -23.82 11.12
C LEU A 319 -22.44 -25.33 11.09
N ASN A 320 -22.78 -25.86 9.92
CA ASN A 320 -22.74 -27.29 9.66
C ASN A 320 -21.28 -27.67 9.35
N THR A 321 -20.59 -28.35 10.27
CA THR A 321 -19.13 -28.56 10.19
C THR A 321 -18.76 -30.04 10.31
N THR A 322 -17.61 -30.39 9.75
CA THR A 322 -17.01 -31.72 9.91
C THR A 322 -16.32 -31.84 11.28
N ASP A 323 -16.05 -33.07 11.73
CA ASP A 323 -15.43 -33.35 13.03
C ASP A 323 -13.96 -32.90 13.14
N ASP A 324 -13.36 -32.55 12.00
CA ASP A 324 -12.00 -32.05 11.82
C ASP A 324 -11.95 -30.62 11.28
N PHE A 325 -13.07 -29.89 11.39
CA PHE A 325 -13.19 -28.53 10.89
C PHE A 325 -12.09 -27.59 11.41
N VAL A 326 -11.59 -26.76 10.48
CA VAL A 326 -10.47 -25.83 10.71
C VAL A 326 -10.86 -24.39 10.43
N VAL A 327 -10.44 -23.48 11.31
CA VAL A 327 -10.33 -22.05 10.98
C VAL A 327 -8.86 -21.69 10.82
N ALA A 328 -8.50 -21.04 9.72
CA ALA A 328 -7.12 -20.60 9.46
C ALA A 328 -7.07 -19.23 8.77
N VAL A 329 -5.88 -18.63 8.81
CA VAL A 329 -5.55 -17.44 8.01
C VAL A 329 -4.77 -17.93 6.79
N ALA A 330 -5.15 -17.48 5.60
CA ALA A 330 -4.56 -17.91 4.34
C ALA A 330 -4.17 -16.73 3.44
N ASP A 331 -3.02 -16.84 2.77
CA ASP A 331 -2.65 -15.91 1.71
C ASP A 331 -3.36 -16.29 0.41
N ASN A 332 -4.11 -15.36 -0.18
CA ASN A 332 -4.88 -15.61 -1.39
C ASN A 332 -4.01 -15.83 -2.63
N THR A 333 -2.74 -15.46 -2.59
CA THR A 333 -1.83 -15.62 -3.74
C THR A 333 -1.11 -16.96 -3.75
N GLY A 334 -1.28 -17.77 -2.70
CA GLY A 334 -0.54 -19.02 -2.51
C GLY A 334 0.96 -18.81 -2.20
N SER A 335 1.40 -17.56 -2.01
CA SER A 335 2.81 -17.24 -1.76
C SER A 335 3.27 -17.67 -0.37
N ILE A 336 2.33 -17.85 0.56
CA ILE A 336 2.58 -18.33 1.92
C ILE A 336 1.88 -19.68 2.11
N ASP A 337 2.66 -20.70 2.46
CA ASP A 337 2.15 -21.97 2.95
C ASP A 337 1.33 -21.75 4.25
N PRO A 338 0.01 -22.05 4.26
CA PRO A 338 -0.83 -21.87 5.44
C PRO A 338 -0.56 -22.90 6.53
N LEU A 339 0.05 -24.06 6.22
CA LEU A 339 0.17 -25.21 7.11
C LEU A 339 0.91 -24.92 8.43
N PRO A 340 2.06 -24.20 8.46
CA PRO A 340 2.75 -23.89 9.71
C PRO A 340 1.93 -22.99 10.63
N GLY A 341 1.18 -22.04 10.05
CA GLY A 341 0.26 -21.17 10.79
C GLY A 341 -0.91 -21.95 11.37
N MET A 342 -1.54 -22.76 10.52
CA MET A 342 -2.66 -23.63 10.85
C MET A 342 -2.31 -24.62 11.96
N ARG A 343 -1.17 -25.32 11.86
CA ARG A 343 -0.67 -26.24 12.90
C ARG A 343 -0.58 -25.58 14.28
N ARG A 344 -0.12 -24.32 14.34
CA ARG A 344 -0.01 -23.57 15.60
C ARG A 344 -1.38 -23.15 16.14
N ALA A 345 -2.33 -22.85 15.25
CA ALA A 345 -3.66 -22.36 15.63
C ALA A 345 -4.58 -23.47 16.15
N ILE A 346 -4.65 -24.61 15.45
CA ILE A 346 -5.65 -25.65 15.76
C ILE A 346 -5.25 -26.59 16.91
N GLY A 347 -3.96 -26.61 17.27
CA GLY A 347 -3.42 -27.47 18.31
C GLY A 347 -3.08 -28.89 17.85
N PRO A 348 -2.36 -29.67 18.69
CA PRO A 348 -1.74 -30.93 18.29
C PRO A 348 -2.74 -32.05 17.95
N GLU A 349 -3.87 -32.14 18.66
CA GLU A 349 -4.85 -33.21 18.47
C GLU A 349 -5.56 -33.11 17.11
N ARG A 350 -6.08 -31.92 16.77
CA ARG A 350 -6.71 -31.67 15.46
C ARG A 350 -5.69 -31.80 14.34
N TRP A 351 -4.47 -31.31 14.53
CA TRP A 351 -3.39 -31.47 13.56
C TRP A 351 -3.04 -32.94 13.30
N ALA A 352 -3.00 -33.78 14.34
CA ALA A 352 -2.77 -35.22 14.18
C ALA A 352 -3.89 -35.89 13.37
N ARG A 353 -5.15 -35.50 13.59
CA ARG A 353 -6.29 -36.01 12.82
C ARG A 353 -6.20 -35.65 11.33
N LEU A 354 -5.82 -34.41 11.01
CA LEU A 354 -5.62 -34.00 9.60
C LEU A 354 -4.52 -34.83 8.93
N LYS A 355 -3.42 -35.09 9.64
CA LYS A 355 -2.32 -35.93 9.14
C LYS A 355 -2.73 -37.37 8.90
N GLU A 356 -3.45 -37.97 9.85
CA GLU A 356 -3.96 -39.34 9.72
C GLU A 356 -4.86 -39.50 8.49
N ARG A 357 -5.61 -38.45 8.15
CA ARG A 357 -6.51 -38.41 6.99
C ARG A 357 -5.85 -37.96 5.69
N GLY A 358 -4.56 -37.62 5.71
CA GLY A 358 -3.81 -37.19 4.52
C GLY A 358 -4.19 -35.80 4.00
N TYR A 359 -4.70 -34.90 4.86
CA TYR A 359 -5.10 -33.55 4.47
C TYR A 359 -3.97 -32.53 4.60
N VAL A 360 -2.87 -32.87 5.27
CA VAL A 360 -1.70 -32.01 5.56
C VAL A 360 -0.40 -32.79 5.66
#